data_AF-U1ZZS5-F1
#
_entry.id   AF-U1ZZS5-F1
#
_cell.length_a   1.000
_cell.length_b   1.000
_cell.length_c   1.000
_cell.angle_alpha   90.00
_cell.angle_beta   90.00
_cell.angle_gamma   90.00
#
_symmetry.space_group_name_H-M   'P 1'
#
loop_
_entity.id
_entity.type
_entity.pdbx_description
1 polymer ?
#
loop_
_entity_poly.entity_id
_entity_poly.type
_entity_poly.pdbx_seq_one_letter_code
_entity_poly.pdbx_strand_id
1 'polypeptide(L)' 'MPDCLIEAAHQLSRLIDPQELVRSAADSGLFQPGEVKVRLNLYQQHCVGGEPGDFVQLIF' A
#
# COMPACT_ATOMS: atom_id res chain seq x y z
N MET A 1 -0.06 -11.76 -14.68
CA MET A 1 -0.73 -11.28 -13.46
C MET A 1 0.11 -10.14 -12.92
N PRO A 2 -0.22 -8.87 -13.22
CA PRO A 2 0.42 -7.72 -12.59
C PRO A 2 0.47 -7.86 -11.07
N ASP A 3 1.56 -7.38 -10.51
CA ASP A 3 1.80 -7.33 -9.07
C ASP A 3 1.70 -5.85 -8.65
N CYS A 4 0.92 -5.57 -7.61
CA CYS A 4 0.91 -4.26 -6.97
C CYS A 4 1.34 -4.45 -5.51
N LEU A 5 2.47 -3.85 -5.14
CA LEU A 5 2.91 -3.81 -3.76
C LEU A 5 2.71 -2.39 -3.21
N ILE A 6 1.98 -2.31 -2.11
CA ILE A 6 1.81 -1.11 -1.32
C ILE A 6 2.74 -1.23 -0.11
N GLU A 7 3.62 -0.26 0.06
CA GLU A 7 4.48 -0.13 1.22
C GLU A 7 4.11 1.13 1.98
N ALA A 8 3.89 1.03 3.28
CA ALA A 8 3.41 2.17 4.07
C ALA A 8 3.91 2.14 5.51
N ALA A 9 3.95 3.31 6.13
CA ALA A 9 4.21 3.44 7.56
C ALA A 9 3.10 2.74 8.38
N HIS A 10 3.47 1.96 9.39
CA HIS A 10 2.49 1.19 10.19
C HIS A 10 1.43 2.08 10.86
N GLN A 11 1.79 3.31 11.27
CA GLN A 11 0.84 4.24 11.90
C GLN A 11 -0.32 4.67 10.99
N LEU A 12 -0.20 4.54 9.66
CA LEU A 12 -1.29 4.83 8.73
C LEU A 12 -2.47 3.86 8.88
N SER A 13 -2.27 2.68 9.48
CA SER A 13 -3.38 1.77 9.85
C SER A 13 -4.37 2.35 10.85
N ARG A 14 -4.04 3.49 11.48
CA ARG A 14 -4.96 4.26 12.34
C ARG A 14 -5.88 5.19 11.55
N LEU A 15 -5.53 5.50 10.30
CA LEU A 15 -6.25 6.44 9.44
C LEU A 15 -7.08 5.70 8.38
N ILE A 16 -6.63 4.55 7.91
CA ILE A 16 -7.31 3.72 6.91
C ILE A 16 -7.22 2.24 7.26
N ASP A 17 -8.30 1.50 7.01
CA ASP A 17 -8.29 0.05 7.16
C ASP A 17 -7.32 -0.57 6.12
N PRO A 18 -6.30 -1.33 6.55
CA PRO A 18 -5.38 -2.01 5.65
C PRO A 18 -6.07 -2.86 4.57
N GLN A 19 -7.19 -3.51 4.90
CA GLN A 19 -7.93 -4.36 3.98
C GLN A 19 -8.72 -3.53 2.96
N GLU A 20 -9.26 -2.38 3.37
CA GLU A 20 -9.92 -1.43 2.45
C GLU A 20 -8.92 -0.83 1.46
N LEU A 21 -7.70 -0.51 1.91
CA LEU A 21 -6.63 -0.01 1.05
C LEU A 21 -6.25 -1.03 -0.04
N VAL A 22 -6.09 -2.31 0.34
CA VAL A 22 -5.80 -3.39 -0.63
C VAL A 22 -6.93 -3.55 -1.64
N ARG A 23 -8.20 -3.52 -1.20
CA ARG A 23 -9.36 -3.61 -2.09
C ARG A 23 -9.44 -2.42 -3.05
N SER A 24 -9.27 -1.21 -2.54
CA SER A 24 -9.32 0.01 -3.34
C SER A 24 -8.25 0.05 -4.43
N ALA A 25 -7.05 -0.48 -4.15
CA ALA A 25 -5.98 -0.59 -5.14
C ALA A 25 -6.30 -1.63 -6.23
N ALA A 26 -6.90 -2.76 -5.85
CA ALA A 26 -7.36 -3.77 -6.81
C ALA A 26 -8.49 -3.22 -7.70
N ASP A 27 -9.38 -2.41 -7.12
CA ASP A 27 -10.54 -1.80 -7.80
C ASP A 27 -10.23 -0.42 -8.43
N SER A 28 -8.95 -0.04 -8.53
CA SER A 28 -8.50 1.28 -8.99
C SER A 28 -8.81 1.59 -10.47
N GLY A 29 -9.29 0.61 -11.23
CA GLY A 29 -9.51 0.70 -12.67
C GLY A 29 -8.22 0.63 -13.50
N LEU A 30 -7.06 0.47 -12.86
CA LEU A 30 -5.77 0.28 -13.53
C LEU A 30 -5.58 -1.14 -14.08
N PHE A 31 -6.34 -2.10 -13.57
CA PHE A 31 -6.25 -3.52 -13.91
C PHE A 31 -7.63 -4.07 -14.24
N GLN A 32 -7.70 -5.12 -15.06
CA GLN A 32 -8.97 -5.83 -15.21
C GLN A 32 -9.27 -6.65 -13.94
N PRO A 33 -10.55 -6.89 -13.62
CA PRO A 33 -10.92 -7.68 -12.45
C PRO A 33 -10.24 -9.06 -12.43
N GLY A 34 -9.56 -9.37 -11.33
CA GLY A 34 -8.85 -10.64 -11.13
C GLY A 34 -7.47 -10.74 -11.77
N GLU A 35 -7.01 -9.72 -12.50
CA GLU A 35 -5.67 -9.77 -13.12
C GLU A 35 -4.54 -9.34 -12.18
N VAL A 36 -4.85 -8.59 -11.12
CA VAL A 36 -3.85 -8.02 -10.22
C VAL A 36 -3.80 -8.76 -8.88
N LYS A 37 -2.58 -9.03 -8.41
CA LYS A 37 -2.33 -9.43 -7.03
C LYS A 37 -1.83 -8.21 -6.25
N VAL A 38 -2.64 -7.71 -5.33
CA VAL A 38 -2.28 -6.59 -4.46
C VAL A 38 -1.79 -7.10 -3.10
N ARG A 39 -0.68 -6.56 -2.61
CA ARG A 39 -0.11 -6.83 -1.28
C ARG A 39 0.16 -5.53 -0.54
N LEU A 40 0.10 -5.58 0.79
CA LEU A 40 0.40 -4.45 1.66
C LEU A 40 1.44 -4.86 2.70
N ASN A 41 2.53 -4.09 2.76
CA ASN A 41 3.55 -4.18 3.79
C ASN A 41 3.50 -2.93 4.67
N LEU A 42 3.31 -3.13 5.97
CA LEU A 42 3.33 -2.06 6.97
C LEU A 42 4.65 -2.07 7.75
N TYR A 43 5.38 -0.97 7.67
CA TYR A 43 6.71 -0.83 8.26
C TYR A 43 6.65 -0.12 9.61
N GLN A 44 7.10 -0.79 10.66
CA GLN A 44 7.30 -0.17 11.99
C GLN A 44 8.57 0.68 12.05
N GLN A 45 9.60 0.32 11.26
CA GLN A 45 10.89 0.99 11.21
C GLN A 45 11.10 1.55 9.81
N HIS A 46 11.16 2.88 9.70
CA HIS A 46 11.40 3.61 8.46
C HIS A 46 11.81 5.06 8.78
N CYS A 47 12.34 5.76 7.78
CA CYS A 47 12.52 7.21 7.81
C CYS A 47 12.23 7.79 6.41
N VAL A 48 11.79 9.04 6.37
CA VAL A 48 11.54 9.79 5.13
C VAL A 48 12.46 11.00 5.14
N GLY A 49 13.43 11.03 4.22
CA GLY A 49 14.43 12.10 4.18
C GLY A 49 15.35 12.15 5.41
N GLY A 50 15.53 11.03 6.12
CA GLY A 50 16.35 10.94 7.33
C GLY A 50 15.59 11.19 8.63
N GLU A 51 14.33 11.60 8.57
CA GLU A 51 13.50 11.90 9.73
C GLU A 51 12.34 10.91 9.88
N PRO A 52 11.76 10.76 11.08
CA PRO A 52 10.48 10.07 11.25
C PRO A 52 9.40 10.76 10.41
N GLY A 53 8.65 10.01 9.61
CA GLY A 53 7.59 10.58 8.79
C GLY A 53 6.73 9.51 8.11
N ASP A 54 5.49 9.86 7.82
CA ASP A 54 4.56 8.99 7.08
C ASP A 54 4.99 8.85 5.61
N PHE A 55 4.79 7.66 5.07
CA PHE A 55 4.97 7.41 3.64
C PHE A 55 3.96 6.39 3.12
N VAL A 56 3.71 6.49 1.82
CA VAL A 56 3.05 5.46 1.02
C VAL A 56 3.85 5.34 -0.28
N GLN A 57 4.23 4.13 -0.65
CA GLN A 57 4.91 3.81 -1.89
C GLN A 57 4.14 2.72 -2.63
N LEU A 58 3.96 2.93 -3.93
CA LEU A 58 3.32 1.98 -4.85
C LEU A 58 4.39 1.44 -5.80
N ILE A 59 4.42 0.12 -5.95
CA ILE A 59 5.34 -0.59 -6.85
C ILE A 59 4.50 -1.47 -7.80
N PHE A 60 4.73 -1.32 -9.11
CA PHE A 60 4.04 -2.01 -10.21
C PHE A 60 5.03 -2.78 -11.08
#